data_AF-A0A494SNT3-F1
#
_entry.id   AF-A0A494SNT3-F1
#
_cell.length_a   1.000
_cell.length_b   1.000
_cell.length_c   1.000
_cell.angle_alpha   90.00
_cell.angle_beta   90.00
_cell.angle_gamma   90.00
#
_symmetry.space_group_name_H-M   'P 1'
#
loop_
_entity.id
_entity.type
_entity.pdbx_description
1 polymer ?
#
loop_
_entity_poly.entity_id
_entity_poly.type
_entity_poly.pdbx_seq_one_letter_code
_entity_poly.pdbx_strand_id
1 'polypeptide(L)'
;MTVVNDYSKMAFTDLVDSTVTAYATPTIVPIRATGTLAPAFCIHPIEGLTSCYAELVEHFDEDRPVYGVQAVSGRPATLTALATHYADEILAVSAGRPVHLVGMAFGGLLAHAIAVELQQRGSVVDNLVMVGIDPMRRSSDPQNDLLERMGDVIDRSRAEEMLALASHNEKLALGHFPGVFVGTAFVVSAVDADNGSAWHPFVSGDVLKYTVPDIADLALVGQLLNRVVR
;
A
#
# COMPACT_ATOMS: atom_id res chain seq x y z
N MET A 1 32.90 -24.57 -2.56
CA MET A 1 31.75 -25.37 -2.06
C MET A 1 30.52 -24.51 -2.27
N THR A 2 29.77 -24.77 -3.33
CA THR A 2 28.65 -23.94 -3.77
C THR A 2 27.38 -24.63 -3.30
N VAL A 3 26.64 -23.98 -2.39
CA VAL A 3 25.31 -24.45 -1.99
C VAL A 3 24.32 -23.81 -2.96
N VAL A 4 23.79 -24.62 -3.87
CA VAL A 4 22.62 -24.28 -4.69
C VAL A 4 21.41 -24.81 -3.92
N ASN A 5 20.57 -23.92 -3.41
CA ASN A 5 19.28 -24.34 -2.86
C ASN A 5 18.28 -24.44 -4.01
N ASP A 6 17.88 -25.68 -4.30
CA ASP A 6 16.82 -26.02 -5.23
C ASP A 6 15.47 -25.86 -4.52
N TYR A 7 14.72 -24.81 -4.86
CA TYR A 7 13.42 -24.47 -4.26
C TYR A 7 12.23 -25.13 -4.96
N SER A 8 12.45 -26.13 -5.80
CA SER A 8 11.40 -26.73 -6.65
C SER A 8 10.40 -27.63 -5.91
N LYS A 9 10.43 -27.71 -4.57
CA LYS A 9 9.60 -28.64 -3.78
C LYS A 9 9.18 -28.12 -2.39
N MET A 10 8.59 -26.93 -2.29
CA MET A 10 7.83 -26.57 -1.07
C MET A 10 6.34 -26.46 -1.40
N ALA A 11 5.56 -27.40 -0.85
CA ALA A 11 4.11 -27.28 -0.77
C ALA A 11 3.76 -26.29 0.36
N PHE A 12 2.71 -25.48 0.15
CA PHE A 12 2.33 -24.34 0.97
C PHE A 12 1.84 -24.67 2.41
N THR A 13 2.05 -25.89 2.89
CA THR A 13 1.48 -26.42 4.14
C THR A 13 2.49 -26.70 5.26
N ASP A 14 3.80 -26.58 5.00
CA ASP A 14 4.85 -26.97 5.96
C ASP A 14 5.47 -25.80 6.76
N LEU A 15 4.81 -24.64 6.83
CA LEU A 15 5.30 -23.44 7.54
C LEU A 15 4.64 -23.24 8.92
N VAL A 16 4.52 -24.31 9.71
CA VAL A 16 4.24 -24.20 11.15
C VAL A 16 5.47 -24.66 11.92
N ASP A 17 6.53 -23.85 11.88
CA ASP A 17 7.66 -24.02 12.79
C ASP A 17 7.39 -23.27 14.10
N SER A 18 7.42 -24.02 15.18
CA SER A 18 7.10 -23.63 16.54
C SER A 18 8.38 -23.24 17.28
N THR A 19 9.02 -22.16 16.84
CA THR A 19 10.01 -21.41 17.62
C THR A 19 9.87 -19.91 17.34
N VAL A 20 9.36 -19.15 18.32
CA VAL A 20 9.23 -17.68 18.24
C VAL A 20 10.61 -17.05 18.46
N THR A 21 11.45 -17.08 17.43
CA THR A 21 12.43 -16.04 17.20
C THR A 21 11.79 -15.05 16.23
N ALA A 22 11.59 -13.80 16.69
CA ALA A 22 11.03 -12.72 15.88
C ALA A 22 11.96 -12.43 14.67
N TYR A 23 11.77 -13.15 13.58
CA TYR A 23 12.27 -12.73 12.28
C TYR A 23 11.54 -11.42 11.96
N ALA A 24 12.27 -10.31 11.98
CA ALA A 24 11.74 -9.04 11.50
C ALA A 24 11.28 -9.25 10.06
N THR A 25 9.97 -9.20 9.84
CA THR A 25 9.41 -9.26 8.49
C THR A 25 9.88 -8.02 7.73
N PRO A 26 10.45 -8.17 6.52
CA PRO A 26 10.92 -7.02 5.76
C PRO A 26 9.75 -6.08 5.42
N THR A 27 9.99 -4.78 5.56
CA THR A 27 9.04 -3.72 5.19
C THR A 27 8.76 -3.76 3.69
N ILE A 28 9.79 -3.88 2.86
CA ILE A 28 9.65 -4.01 1.41
C ILE A 28 9.66 -5.50 1.03
N VAL A 29 8.57 -5.97 0.45
CA VAL A 29 8.42 -7.34 -0.04
C VAL A 29 8.36 -7.34 -1.56
N PRO A 30 9.28 -8.01 -2.26
CA PRO A 30 9.16 -8.15 -3.71
C PRO A 30 7.97 -9.03 -4.05
N ILE A 31 7.04 -8.49 -4.84
CA ILE A 31 5.97 -9.29 -5.47
C ILE A 31 6.47 -9.74 -6.86
N ARG A 32 7.11 -8.82 -7.59
CA ARG A 32 7.92 -9.09 -8.80
C ARG A 32 9.14 -8.18 -8.78
N ALA A 33 10.34 -8.73 -8.58
CA ALA A 33 11.57 -7.93 -8.46
C ALA A 33 12.25 -7.61 -9.81
N THR A 34 11.86 -8.30 -10.88
CA THR A 34 12.47 -8.18 -12.20
C THR A 34 11.83 -7.07 -13.02
N GLY A 35 12.62 -6.46 -13.89
CA GLY A 35 12.14 -5.50 -14.89
C GLY A 35 13.01 -4.24 -14.99
N THR A 36 12.88 -3.51 -16.11
CA THR A 36 13.64 -2.28 -16.39
C THR A 36 12.82 -1.00 -16.33
N LEU A 37 11.49 -1.08 -16.15
CA LEU A 37 10.62 0.09 -15.93
C LEU A 37 10.65 0.57 -14.48
N ALA A 38 10.22 1.82 -14.24
CA ALA A 38 10.21 2.45 -12.93
C ALA A 38 9.40 1.60 -11.91
N PRO A 39 9.91 1.30 -10.71
CA PRO A 39 9.23 0.40 -9.79
C PRO A 39 7.90 0.97 -9.29
N ALA A 40 6.93 0.08 -9.10
CA ALA A 40 5.69 0.39 -8.39
C ALA A 40 5.76 -0.12 -6.95
N PHE A 41 5.33 0.71 -6.00
CA PHE A 41 5.23 0.37 -4.58
C PHE A 41 3.77 0.38 -4.14
N CYS A 42 3.30 -0.79 -3.71
CA CYS A 42 1.95 -1.02 -3.24
C CYS A 42 1.89 -0.93 -1.71
N ILE A 43 1.28 0.13 -1.19
CA ILE A 43 1.28 0.47 0.23
C ILE A 43 0.18 -0.31 0.96
N HIS A 44 0.51 -0.95 2.07
CA HIS A 44 -0.43 -1.81 2.78
C HIS A 44 -1.76 -1.09 3.13
N PRO A 45 -2.90 -1.79 3.04
CA PRO A 45 -4.16 -1.38 3.67
C PRO A 45 -4.07 -1.41 5.20
N ILE A 46 -5.16 -1.06 5.89
CA ILE A 46 -5.15 -0.78 7.33
C ILE A 46 -4.65 -1.96 8.20
N GLU A 47 -4.85 -3.19 7.74
CA GLU A 47 -4.43 -4.44 8.39
C GLU A 47 -2.93 -4.75 8.27
N GLY A 48 -2.18 -4.02 7.42
CA GLY A 48 -0.72 -4.09 7.39
C GLY A 48 -0.09 -5.07 6.40
N LEU A 49 -0.88 -5.87 5.70
CA LEU A 49 -0.40 -6.91 4.79
C LEU A 49 -0.55 -6.51 3.33
N THR A 50 0.42 -6.86 2.49
CA THR A 50 0.41 -6.53 1.06
C THR A 50 -0.02 -7.69 0.17
N SER A 51 -0.43 -8.81 0.76
CA SER A 51 -0.85 -10.01 0.02
C SER A 51 -2.01 -9.76 -0.94
N CYS A 52 -2.88 -8.78 -0.65
CA CYS A 52 -3.95 -8.37 -1.55
C CYS A 52 -3.42 -7.85 -2.90
N TYR A 53 -2.21 -7.31 -2.97
CA TYR A 53 -1.64 -6.80 -4.22
C TYR A 53 -1.12 -7.89 -5.16
N ALA A 54 -1.06 -9.16 -4.74
CA ALA A 54 -0.57 -10.25 -5.59
C ALA A 54 -1.38 -10.39 -6.89
N GLU A 55 -2.70 -10.27 -6.80
CA GLU A 55 -3.61 -10.31 -7.96
C GLU A 55 -3.43 -9.08 -8.86
N LEU A 56 -3.16 -7.91 -8.28
CA LEU A 56 -2.93 -6.67 -9.04
C LEU A 56 -1.67 -6.74 -9.91
N VAL A 57 -0.65 -7.49 -9.47
CA VAL A 57 0.63 -7.64 -10.18
C VAL A 57 0.49 -8.32 -11.56
N GLU A 58 -0.54 -9.14 -11.74
CA GLU A 58 -0.84 -9.80 -13.02
C GLU A 58 -1.27 -8.80 -14.10
N HIS A 59 -1.69 -7.59 -13.71
CA HIS A 59 -2.15 -6.57 -14.65
C HIS A 59 -1.08 -5.54 -15.01
N PHE A 60 -0.02 -5.37 -14.21
CA PHE A 60 1.07 -4.46 -14.54
C PHE A 60 1.94 -5.00 -15.67
N ASP A 61 2.53 -4.09 -16.46
CA ASP A 61 3.58 -4.40 -17.43
C ASP A 61 4.63 -5.38 -16.84
N GLU A 62 4.94 -6.44 -17.58
CA GLU A 62 5.85 -7.50 -17.16
C GLU A 62 7.26 -6.99 -16.86
N ASP A 63 7.68 -5.90 -17.50
CA ASP A 63 8.99 -5.27 -17.30
C ASP A 63 8.97 -4.23 -16.16
N ARG A 64 7.86 -4.12 -15.41
CA ARG A 64 7.78 -3.30 -14.20
C ARG A 64 8.03 -4.12 -12.93
N PRO A 65 9.05 -3.78 -12.14
CA PRO A 65 9.21 -4.29 -10.78
C PRO A 65 8.06 -3.79 -9.89
N VAL A 66 7.50 -4.67 -9.09
CA VAL A 66 6.43 -4.36 -8.13
C VAL A 66 6.78 -4.86 -6.74
N TYR A 67 6.69 -3.97 -5.76
CA TYR A 67 7.01 -4.21 -4.38
C TYR A 67 5.80 -3.88 -3.49
N GLY A 68 5.52 -4.73 -2.51
CA GLY A 68 4.61 -4.40 -1.41
C GLY A 68 5.37 -3.69 -0.29
N VAL A 69 4.77 -2.65 0.29
CA VAL A 69 5.25 -2.00 1.51
C VAL A 69 4.36 -2.46 2.68
N GLN A 70 4.84 -3.44 3.45
CA GLN A 70 4.15 -4.03 4.59
C GLN A 70 4.32 -3.20 5.87
N ALA A 71 3.42 -3.42 6.81
CA ALA A 71 3.51 -2.83 8.14
C ALA A 71 4.82 -3.19 8.84
N VAL A 72 5.41 -2.18 9.49
CA VAL A 72 6.54 -2.36 10.39
C VAL A 72 6.11 -2.90 11.74
N SER A 73 7.00 -3.61 12.41
CA SER A 73 6.79 -4.05 13.79
C SER A 73 6.79 -2.89 14.80
N GLY A 74 7.34 -1.73 14.42
CA GLY A 74 7.29 -0.50 15.21
C GLY A 74 5.88 0.11 15.26
N ARG A 75 5.66 1.01 16.23
CA ARG A 75 4.43 1.82 16.32
C ARG A 75 4.77 3.30 16.20
N PRO A 76 4.90 3.84 14.97
CA PRO A 76 5.19 5.26 14.77
C PRO A 76 4.17 6.15 15.47
N ALA A 77 4.61 7.30 15.96
CA ALA A 77 3.74 8.21 16.70
C ALA A 77 2.75 8.98 15.79
N THR A 78 3.09 9.15 14.50
CA THR A 78 2.29 9.91 13.53
C THR A 78 2.33 9.24 12.15
N LEU A 79 1.33 9.51 11.32
CA LEU A 79 1.30 9.05 9.93
C LEU A 79 2.50 9.59 9.15
N THR A 80 2.88 10.85 9.39
CA THR A 80 4.09 11.44 8.78
C THR A 80 5.35 10.66 9.17
N ALA A 81 5.52 10.28 10.44
CA ALA A 81 6.69 9.49 10.84
C ALA A 81 6.71 8.10 10.18
N LEU A 82 5.53 7.48 10.00
CA LEU A 82 5.41 6.23 9.24
C LEU A 82 5.77 6.44 7.76
N ALA A 83 5.28 7.52 7.14
CA ALA A 83 5.59 7.87 5.75
C ALA A 83 7.08 8.18 5.54
N THR A 84 7.73 8.89 6.47
CA THR A 84 9.18 9.13 6.48
C THR A 84 9.95 7.81 6.47
N HIS A 85 9.57 6.86 7.33
CA HIS A 85 10.21 5.56 7.39
C HIS A 85 10.02 4.75 6.08
N TYR A 86 8.81 4.75 5.52
CA TYR A 86 8.56 4.07 4.24
C TYR A 86 9.26 4.75 3.07
N ALA A 87 9.40 6.07 3.08
CA ALA A 87 10.19 6.79 2.08
C ALA A 87 11.67 6.41 2.14
N ASP A 88 12.25 6.20 3.33
CA ASP A 88 13.64 5.71 3.47
C ASP A 88 13.82 4.36 2.76
N GLU A 89 12.92 3.41 3.05
CA GLU A 89 12.96 2.06 2.49
C GLU A 89 12.71 2.06 0.96
N ILE A 90 11.75 2.87 0.50
CA ILE A 90 11.44 3.02 -0.93
C ILE A 90 12.64 3.58 -1.69
N LEU A 91 13.33 4.59 -1.15
CA LEU A 91 14.49 5.20 -1.80
C LEU A 91 15.68 4.24 -1.89
N ALA A 92 15.86 3.40 -0.86
CA ALA A 92 16.90 2.38 -0.87
C ALA A 92 16.67 1.36 -2.01
N VAL A 93 15.41 0.98 -2.26
CA VAL A 93 15.05 0.03 -3.33
C VAL A 93 14.97 0.69 -4.71
N SER A 94 14.49 1.93 -4.82
CA SER A 94 14.34 2.62 -6.11
C SER A 94 15.67 2.98 -6.76
N ALA A 95 16.75 3.06 -5.97
CA ALA A 95 18.10 3.39 -6.44
C ALA A 95 18.15 4.70 -7.26
N GLY A 96 17.38 5.70 -6.84
CA GLY A 96 17.32 7.02 -7.48
C GLY A 96 16.43 7.11 -8.72
N ARG A 97 15.73 6.01 -9.07
CA ARG A 97 14.76 6.00 -10.17
C ARG A 97 13.43 6.62 -9.71
N PRO A 98 12.65 7.24 -10.64
CA PRO A 98 11.28 7.61 -10.35
C PRO A 98 10.47 6.42 -9.84
N VAL A 99 9.44 6.69 -9.03
CA VAL A 99 8.59 5.65 -8.45
C VAL A 99 7.13 5.88 -8.76
N HIS A 100 6.37 4.79 -8.79
CA HIS A 100 4.91 4.85 -8.76
C HIS A 100 4.41 4.35 -7.42
N LEU A 101 3.44 5.06 -6.85
CA LEU A 101 2.84 4.69 -5.57
C LEU A 101 1.39 4.29 -5.77
N VAL A 102 1.00 3.16 -5.19
CA VAL A 102 -0.37 2.64 -5.23
C VAL A 102 -0.81 2.32 -3.83
N GLY A 103 -1.95 2.84 -3.41
CA GLY A 103 -2.49 2.58 -2.08
C GLY A 103 -4.00 2.41 -2.06
N MET A 104 -4.47 1.32 -1.48
CA MET A 104 -5.88 1.07 -1.18
C MET A 104 -6.26 1.51 0.23
N ALA A 105 -7.41 2.16 0.36
CA ALA A 105 -7.98 2.63 1.62
C ALA A 105 -6.95 3.43 2.43
N PHE A 106 -6.63 2.98 3.65
CA PHE A 106 -5.57 3.56 4.48
C PHE A 106 -4.23 3.69 3.72
N GLY A 107 -3.88 2.71 2.90
CA GLY A 107 -2.68 2.73 2.08
C GLY A 107 -2.68 3.87 1.07
N GLY A 108 -3.83 4.35 0.60
CA GLY A 108 -3.93 5.49 -0.30
C GLY A 108 -3.61 6.82 0.38
N LEU A 109 -4.10 7.02 1.61
CA LEU A 109 -3.71 8.16 2.45
C LEU A 109 -2.21 8.12 2.75
N LEU A 110 -1.69 6.94 3.07
CA LEU A 110 -0.27 6.77 3.35
C LEU A 110 0.60 6.95 2.10
N ALA A 111 0.16 6.46 0.93
CA ALA A 111 0.82 6.67 -0.35
C ALA A 111 0.94 8.16 -0.68
N HIS A 112 -0.11 8.96 -0.41
CA HIS A 112 -0.04 10.42 -0.55
C HIS A 112 1.01 11.03 0.37
N ALA A 113 0.99 10.68 1.66
CA ALA A 113 1.97 11.20 2.62
C ALA A 113 3.42 10.81 2.24
N ILE A 114 3.64 9.59 1.77
CA ILE A 114 4.94 9.14 1.23
C ILE A 114 5.32 9.97 -0.01
N ALA A 115 4.38 10.22 -0.91
CA ALA A 115 4.64 11.01 -2.11
C ALA A 115 5.13 12.42 -1.76
N VAL A 116 4.47 13.07 -0.80
CA VAL A 116 4.85 14.39 -0.28
C VAL A 116 6.26 14.34 0.33
N GLU A 117 6.55 13.34 1.15
CA GLU A 117 7.86 13.16 1.76
C GLU A 117 8.97 12.94 0.72
N LEU A 118 8.73 12.08 -0.29
CA LEU A 118 9.67 11.84 -1.38
C LEU A 118 9.97 13.11 -2.16
N GLN A 119 8.95 13.94 -2.42
CA GLN A 119 9.12 15.22 -3.11
C GLN A 119 9.90 16.24 -2.29
N GLN A 120 9.68 16.29 -0.98
CA GLN A 120 10.48 17.14 -0.08
C GLN A 120 11.97 16.76 -0.09
N ARG A 121 12.28 15.50 -0.39
CA ARG A 121 13.64 14.98 -0.56
C ARG A 121 14.18 15.10 -1.99
N GLY A 122 13.41 15.69 -2.91
CA GLY A 122 13.81 15.87 -4.31
C GLY A 122 13.66 14.62 -5.19
N SER A 123 12.92 13.62 -4.74
CA SER A 123 12.64 12.40 -5.52
C SER A 123 11.40 12.54 -6.40
N VAL A 124 11.41 11.89 -7.56
CA VAL A 124 10.32 11.96 -8.53
C VAL A 124 9.30 10.86 -8.25
N VAL A 125 8.03 11.26 -8.16
CA VAL A 125 6.88 10.36 -8.10
C VAL A 125 6.10 10.56 -9.40
N ASP A 126 6.16 9.58 -10.29
CA ASP A 126 5.55 9.69 -11.63
C ASP A 126 4.03 9.59 -11.55
N ASN A 127 3.52 8.63 -10.78
CA ASN A 127 2.09 8.44 -10.57
C ASN A 127 1.80 8.12 -9.10
N LEU A 128 0.79 8.80 -8.54
CA LEU A 128 0.19 8.49 -7.25
C LEU A 128 -1.23 7.95 -7.48
N VAL A 129 -1.50 6.71 -7.10
CA VAL A 129 -2.83 6.09 -7.20
C VAL A 129 -3.42 5.82 -5.83
N MET A 130 -4.62 6.37 -5.59
CA MET A 130 -5.35 6.29 -4.34
C MET A 130 -6.71 5.65 -4.59
N VAL A 131 -6.95 4.49 -3.98
CA VAL A 131 -8.16 3.68 -4.23
C VAL A 131 -9.04 3.66 -2.98
N GLY A 132 -10.31 4.02 -3.13
CA GLY A 132 -11.34 3.86 -2.09
C GLY A 132 -11.12 4.70 -0.83
N ILE A 133 -10.48 5.87 -0.96
CA ILE A 133 -10.14 6.72 0.18
C ILE A 133 -10.50 8.19 -0.05
N ASP A 134 -11.11 8.79 0.96
CA ASP A 134 -11.34 10.24 1.10
C ASP A 134 -10.36 10.77 2.15
N PRO A 135 -9.61 11.86 1.85
CA PRO A 135 -8.55 12.38 2.70
C PRO A 135 -9.04 12.88 4.06
N MET A 136 -10.33 13.21 4.17
CA MET A 136 -10.96 13.78 5.37
C MET A 136 -11.99 12.83 5.99
N ARG A 137 -12.24 11.66 5.40
CA ARG A 137 -13.24 10.71 5.92
C ARG A 137 -12.79 10.18 7.27
N ARG A 138 -13.62 10.45 8.27
CA ARG A 138 -13.55 9.85 9.61
C ARG A 138 -14.52 8.68 9.61
N SER A 139 -14.05 7.45 9.85
CA SER A 139 -14.98 6.33 10.07
C SER A 139 -15.77 6.58 11.35
N SER A 140 -17.05 6.25 11.34
CA SER A 140 -17.93 6.34 12.52
C SER A 140 -17.81 5.11 13.43
N ASP A 141 -17.44 3.95 12.89
CA ASP A 141 -17.23 2.69 13.63
C ASP A 141 -16.17 1.79 12.96
N PRO A 142 -14.89 2.01 13.29
CA PRO A 142 -13.79 1.44 12.53
C PRO A 142 -13.44 0.01 12.91
N GLN A 143 -13.74 -0.38 14.15
CA GLN A 143 -13.53 -1.73 14.63
C GLN A 143 -14.49 -2.68 13.91
N ASN A 144 -15.73 -2.25 13.68
CA ASN A 144 -16.70 -3.06 12.96
C ASN A 144 -16.34 -3.21 11.47
N ASP A 145 -15.93 -2.13 10.79
CA ASP A 145 -15.46 -2.15 9.39
C ASP A 145 -14.28 -3.14 9.20
N LEU A 146 -13.35 -3.18 10.16
CA LEU A 146 -12.22 -4.10 10.11
C LEU A 146 -12.63 -5.55 10.36
N LEU A 147 -13.48 -5.79 11.35
CA LEU A 147 -13.96 -7.13 11.70
C LEU A 147 -14.71 -7.76 10.52
N GLU A 148 -15.56 -7.00 9.83
CA GLU A 148 -16.25 -7.44 8.62
C GLU A 148 -15.26 -7.83 7.49
N ARG A 149 -14.15 -7.10 7.35
CA ARG A 149 -13.11 -7.37 6.34
C ARG A 149 -12.19 -8.53 6.68
N MET A 150 -11.99 -8.85 7.95
CA MET A 150 -11.08 -9.91 8.38
C MET A 150 -11.64 -11.34 8.15
N GLY A 151 -12.96 -11.49 8.01
CA GLY A 151 -13.63 -12.78 7.77
C GLY A 151 -13.41 -13.82 8.88
N ASP A 152 -13.98 -15.03 8.71
CA ASP A 152 -14.00 -16.08 9.75
C ASP A 152 -12.69 -16.92 9.86
N VAL A 153 -11.65 -16.62 9.08
CA VAL A 153 -10.53 -17.56 8.80
C VAL A 153 -9.21 -17.22 9.51
N ILE A 154 -9.15 -16.17 10.34
CA ILE A 154 -7.88 -15.77 10.97
C ILE A 154 -7.70 -16.49 12.32
N ASP A 155 -6.54 -17.12 12.52
CA ASP A 155 -6.07 -17.60 13.83
C ASP A 155 -6.23 -16.48 14.86
N ARG A 156 -6.93 -16.76 15.97
CA ARG A 156 -7.30 -15.77 16.98
C ARG A 156 -6.11 -14.94 17.48
N SER A 157 -4.93 -15.55 17.59
CA SER A 157 -3.69 -14.86 18.01
C SER A 157 -3.23 -13.81 16.99
N ARG A 158 -3.30 -14.13 15.69
CA ARG A 158 -2.97 -13.20 14.60
C ARG A 158 -4.06 -12.16 14.39
N ALA A 159 -5.31 -12.50 14.69
CA ALA A 159 -6.44 -11.56 14.59
C ALA A 159 -6.30 -10.41 15.60
N GLU A 160 -5.90 -10.70 16.84
CA GLU A 160 -5.68 -9.67 17.87
C GLU A 160 -4.54 -8.72 17.49
N GLU A 161 -3.43 -9.24 16.94
CA GLU A 161 -2.32 -8.43 16.46
C GLU A 161 -2.72 -7.54 15.27
N MET A 162 -3.44 -8.09 14.29
CA MET A 162 -3.96 -7.35 13.13
C MET A 162 -4.95 -6.26 13.57
N LEU A 163 -5.84 -6.57 14.52
CA LEU A 163 -6.78 -5.59 15.08
C LEU A 163 -6.05 -4.48 15.83
N ALA A 164 -5.03 -4.81 16.62
CA ALA A 164 -4.23 -3.81 17.33
C ALA A 164 -3.45 -2.90 16.37
N LEU A 165 -2.90 -3.47 15.29
CA LEU A 165 -2.21 -2.73 14.24
C LEU A 165 -3.17 -1.82 13.47
N ALA A 166 -4.31 -2.34 13.05
CA ALA A 166 -5.32 -1.55 12.35
C ALA A 166 -5.89 -0.42 13.22
N SER A 167 -6.15 -0.70 14.50
CA SER A 167 -6.56 0.33 15.49
C SER A 167 -5.48 1.40 15.67
N HIS A 168 -4.21 1.03 15.57
CA HIS A 168 -3.11 1.98 15.62
C HIS A 168 -3.06 2.83 14.34
N ASN A 169 -3.09 2.20 13.17
CA ASN A 169 -3.09 2.86 11.86
C ASN A 169 -4.26 3.84 11.71
N GLU A 170 -5.43 3.48 12.22
CA GLU A 170 -6.55 4.40 12.27
C GLU A 170 -6.25 5.66 13.10
N LYS A 171 -5.70 5.50 14.30
CA LYS A 171 -5.35 6.67 15.14
C LYS A 171 -4.39 7.58 14.40
N LEU A 172 -3.45 7.02 13.63
CA LEU A 172 -2.57 7.78 12.75
C LEU A 172 -3.35 8.52 11.67
N ALA A 173 -4.30 7.86 10.99
CA ALA A 173 -5.13 8.46 9.97
C ALA A 173 -6.00 9.61 10.51
N LEU A 174 -6.69 9.41 11.64
CA LEU A 174 -7.54 10.42 12.27
C LEU A 174 -6.75 11.65 12.76
N GLY A 175 -5.50 11.45 13.16
CA GLY A 175 -4.60 12.51 13.59
C GLY A 175 -3.82 13.18 12.45
N HIS A 176 -3.97 12.70 11.21
CA HIS A 176 -3.20 13.20 10.07
C HIS A 176 -3.93 14.32 9.33
N PHE A 177 -3.17 15.32 8.90
CA PHE A 177 -3.60 16.33 7.96
C PHE A 177 -2.69 16.25 6.72
N PRO A 178 -3.24 15.99 5.51
CA PRO A 178 -2.41 15.78 4.33
C PRO A 178 -1.62 17.04 3.95
N GLY A 179 -0.41 16.81 3.43
CA GLY A 179 0.38 17.84 2.76
C GLY A 179 -0.15 18.16 1.36
N VAL A 180 0.69 18.79 0.53
CA VAL A 180 0.37 19.03 -0.89
C VAL A 180 1.33 18.21 -1.75
N PHE A 181 0.77 17.27 -2.51
CA PHE A 181 1.48 16.52 -3.54
C PHE A 181 1.48 17.32 -4.85
N VAL A 182 2.63 17.43 -5.54
CA VAL A 182 2.72 18.14 -6.82
C VAL A 182 2.81 17.14 -7.97
N GLY A 183 1.78 17.01 -8.80
CA GLY A 183 1.80 16.07 -9.91
C GLY A 183 0.42 15.49 -10.23
N THR A 184 0.42 14.30 -10.83
CA THR A 184 -0.80 13.61 -11.24
C THR A 184 -1.22 12.59 -10.19
N ALA A 185 -2.41 12.78 -9.61
CA ALA A 185 -3.04 11.86 -8.70
C ALA A 185 -4.24 11.17 -9.37
N PHE A 186 -4.28 9.84 -9.30
CA PHE A 186 -5.38 9.02 -9.79
C PHE A 186 -6.22 8.60 -8.60
N VAL A 187 -7.48 9.04 -8.55
CA VAL A 187 -8.43 8.67 -7.49
C VAL A 187 -9.42 7.68 -8.05
N VAL A 188 -9.40 6.47 -7.53
CA VAL A 188 -10.34 5.39 -7.90
C VAL A 188 -11.36 5.25 -6.78
N SER A 189 -12.65 5.38 -7.09
CA SER A 189 -13.74 5.28 -6.12
C SER A 189 -14.81 4.28 -6.56
N ALA A 190 -15.65 3.84 -5.63
CA ALA A 190 -16.89 3.17 -6.00
C ALA A 190 -17.82 4.16 -6.73
N VAL A 191 -18.71 3.67 -7.60
CA VAL A 191 -19.63 4.51 -8.41
C VAL A 191 -20.48 5.46 -7.55
N ASP A 192 -20.78 5.09 -6.33
CA ASP A 192 -21.63 5.81 -5.37
C ASP A 192 -20.86 6.69 -4.36
N ALA A 193 -19.52 6.71 -4.42
CA ALA A 193 -18.67 7.33 -3.41
C ALA A 193 -17.55 8.18 -4.04
N ASP A 194 -17.84 9.08 -4.99
CA ASP A 194 -16.82 9.91 -5.67
C ASP A 194 -15.98 10.76 -4.69
N ASN A 195 -14.86 10.19 -4.24
CA ASN A 195 -13.94 10.79 -3.30
C ASN A 195 -12.93 11.73 -3.99
N GLY A 196 -12.93 11.80 -5.32
CA GLY A 196 -11.90 12.51 -6.08
C GLY A 196 -11.89 14.01 -5.81
N SER A 197 -13.07 14.61 -5.62
CA SER A 197 -13.18 16.06 -5.37
C SER A 197 -12.54 16.49 -4.04
N ALA A 198 -12.54 15.60 -3.04
CA ALA A 198 -11.96 15.88 -1.71
C ALA A 198 -10.43 16.00 -1.73
N TRP A 199 -9.76 15.46 -2.77
CA TRP A 199 -8.30 15.51 -2.91
C TRP A 199 -7.76 16.80 -3.53
N HIS A 200 -8.60 17.63 -4.16
CA HIS A 200 -8.15 18.87 -4.83
C HIS A 200 -7.33 19.82 -3.93
N PRO A 201 -7.63 20.02 -2.64
CA PRO A 201 -6.82 20.87 -1.76
C PRO A 201 -5.42 20.31 -1.46
N PHE A 202 -5.21 19.01 -1.68
CA PHE A 202 -4.00 18.28 -1.29
C PHE A 202 -3.16 17.82 -2.50
N VAL A 203 -3.56 18.22 -3.70
CA VAL A 203 -2.86 17.94 -4.95
C VAL A 203 -2.73 19.23 -5.76
N SER A 204 -1.49 19.66 -5.98
CA SER A 204 -1.15 20.72 -6.92
C SER A 204 -0.80 20.09 -8.27
N GLY A 205 -1.80 19.94 -9.12
CA GLY A 205 -1.67 19.32 -10.44
C GLY A 205 -2.99 18.70 -10.86
N ASP A 206 -2.92 17.57 -11.55
CA ASP A 206 -4.10 16.89 -12.06
C ASP A 206 -4.63 15.87 -11.04
N VAL A 207 -5.94 15.92 -10.78
CA VAL A 207 -6.67 14.88 -10.06
C VAL A 207 -7.58 14.18 -11.04
N LEU A 208 -7.15 13.00 -11.51
CA LEU A 208 -7.88 12.18 -12.48
C LEU A 208 -8.75 11.17 -11.73
N LYS A 209 -10.06 11.23 -11.96
CA LYS A 209 -11.05 10.45 -11.21
C LYS A 209 -11.55 9.28 -12.05
N TYR A 210 -11.64 8.12 -11.41
CA TYR A 210 -12.18 6.91 -12.00
C TYR A 210 -13.15 6.26 -11.04
N THR A 211 -14.22 5.68 -11.58
CA THR A 211 -15.17 4.91 -10.80
C THR A 211 -15.17 3.45 -11.25
N VAL A 212 -15.30 2.55 -10.29
CA VAL A 212 -15.47 1.11 -10.49
C VAL A 212 -16.72 0.63 -9.75
N PRO A 213 -17.44 -0.41 -10.23
CA PRO A 213 -18.61 -0.93 -9.54
C PRO A 213 -18.30 -1.44 -8.13
N ASP A 214 -17.13 -2.06 -7.95
CA ASP A 214 -16.62 -2.54 -6.68
C ASP A 214 -15.11 -2.27 -6.61
N ILE A 215 -14.67 -1.59 -5.55
CA ILE A 215 -13.25 -1.30 -5.29
C ILE A 215 -12.50 -2.52 -4.71
N ALA A 216 -13.22 -3.52 -4.23
CA ALA A 216 -12.66 -4.79 -3.78
C ALA A 216 -12.39 -5.76 -4.94
N ASP A 217 -12.94 -5.51 -6.13
CA ASP A 217 -12.62 -6.26 -7.35
C ASP A 217 -11.24 -5.84 -7.88
N LEU A 218 -10.22 -6.54 -7.41
CA LEU A 218 -8.82 -6.24 -7.72
C LEU A 218 -8.47 -6.50 -9.18
N ALA A 219 -9.17 -7.41 -9.87
CA ALA A 219 -8.95 -7.60 -11.30
C ALA A 219 -9.35 -6.35 -12.09
N LEU A 220 -10.51 -5.77 -11.78
CA LEU A 220 -10.98 -4.54 -12.42
C LEU A 220 -10.09 -3.34 -12.07
N VAL A 221 -9.73 -3.20 -10.78
CA VAL A 221 -8.81 -2.15 -10.33
C VAL A 221 -7.45 -2.29 -11.03
N GLY A 222 -6.91 -3.51 -11.14
CA GLY A 222 -5.63 -3.78 -11.79
C GLY A 222 -5.59 -3.40 -13.26
N GLN A 223 -6.65 -3.70 -14.01
CA GLN A 223 -6.77 -3.28 -15.42
C GLN A 223 -6.75 -1.75 -15.56
N LEU A 224 -7.35 -1.03 -14.62
CA LEU A 224 -7.29 0.43 -14.58
C LEU A 224 -5.89 0.92 -14.21
N LEU A 225 -5.26 0.32 -13.19
CA LEU A 225 -3.91 0.67 -12.74
C LEU A 225 -2.88 0.54 -13.87
N ASN A 226 -2.97 -0.50 -14.69
CA ASN A 226 -2.06 -0.68 -15.82
C ASN A 226 -2.16 0.42 -16.90
N ARG A 227 -3.31 1.12 -16.99
CA ARG A 227 -3.46 2.23 -17.93
C ARG A 227 -2.79 3.50 -17.43
N VAL A 228 -2.71 3.66 -16.11
CA VAL A 228 -2.21 4.89 -15.46
C VAL A 228 -0.73 4.75 -15.08
N VAL A 229 -0.26 3.54 -14.76
CA VAL A 229 1.13 3.23 -14.41
C VAL A 229 1.88 2.67 -15.62
N ARG A 230 1.93 3.44 -16.71
CA ARG A 230 2.71 3.14 -17.92
C ARG A 230 4.10 3.76 -17.88
#